data_AF-A0A0L7SYE1-F1
#
_entry.id   AF-A0A0L7SYE1-F1
#
_cell.length_a   1.000
_cell.length_b   1.000
_cell.length_c   1.000
_cell.angle_alpha   90.00
_cell.angle_beta   90.00
_cell.angle_gamma   90.00
#
_symmetry.space_group_name_H-M   'P 1'
#
loop_
_entity.id
_entity.type
_entity.pdbx_description
1 polymer ?
#
loop_
_entity_poly.entity_id
_entity_poly.type
_entity_poly.pdbx_seq_one_letter_code
_entity_poly.pdbx_strand_id
1 'polypeptide(L)'
;MVVAFSCFATERDSSTSIAKNVNKERAALLSYQGVLQAYWLPVWSDDGKKNNPEINIRFFIYEKNKKQWKVINIDNGKHKSAGFDVVSYIKRFFLKLPDDFLKYREGHIEQYGVLTVKDLRTYVECDHKYHDAQSVNFTPKWHKVINIDELESTAGCERYPYIMTYTVRPGNSLRHFKLAPSEQAENGEVIPVNTPISKIKTINENWIYAANYDAHSPGLAGRIRGYINKKDIVPIN
;
A
#
# COMPACT_ATOMS: atom_id res chain seq x y z
N MET A 1 38.10 6.42 -67.13
CA MET A 1 38.23 5.63 -68.37
C MET A 1 38.60 4.20 -67.95
N VAL A 2 37.72 3.21 -68.28
CA VAL A 2 37.94 1.74 -68.30
C VAL A 2 38.24 1.08 -66.94
N VAL A 3 37.28 0.45 -66.24
CA VAL A 3 36.67 -0.89 -66.41
C VAL A 3 37.70 -2.04 -66.31
N ALA A 4 37.60 -2.89 -65.28
CA ALA A 4 37.28 -4.33 -65.43
C ALA A 4 37.70 -5.17 -64.20
N PHE A 5 36.78 -6.07 -63.87
CA PHE A 5 36.83 -7.15 -62.89
C PHE A 5 37.95 -8.19 -63.16
N SER A 6 38.39 -8.87 -62.10
CA SER A 6 38.42 -10.34 -62.07
C SER A 6 38.53 -10.89 -60.64
N CYS A 7 37.56 -11.74 -60.30
CA CYS A 7 37.50 -12.59 -59.12
C CYS A 7 38.37 -13.85 -59.29
N PHE A 8 38.87 -14.39 -58.17
CA PHE A 8 38.63 -15.75 -57.61
C PHE A 8 39.79 -16.06 -56.63
N ALA A 9 39.52 -16.11 -55.32
CA ALA A 9 39.34 -17.32 -54.49
C ALA A 9 40.68 -18.01 -54.20
N THR A 10 41.09 -18.39 -52.99
CA THR A 10 40.45 -18.78 -51.74
C THR A 10 41.50 -18.65 -50.63
N GLU A 11 41.13 -18.34 -49.38
CA GLU A 11 41.30 -19.28 -48.26
C GLU A 11 40.77 -18.69 -46.95
N ARG A 12 40.39 -19.63 -46.09
CA ARG A 12 39.67 -19.47 -44.84
C ARG A 12 40.41 -18.54 -43.90
N ASP A 13 39.66 -17.71 -43.18
CA ASP A 13 40.02 -17.51 -41.79
C ASP A 13 38.79 -17.53 -40.88
N SER A 14 38.94 -18.35 -39.85
CA SER A 14 37.95 -18.65 -38.84
C SER A 14 37.96 -17.55 -37.79
N SER A 15 36.83 -16.87 -37.61
CA SER A 15 36.52 -16.26 -36.32
C SER A 15 35.04 -16.43 -36.03
N THR A 16 34.79 -17.46 -35.25
CA THR A 16 33.57 -17.82 -34.54
C THR A 16 32.89 -16.58 -33.93
N SER A 17 31.81 -16.14 -34.57
CA SER A 17 30.75 -15.38 -33.91
C SER A 17 30.10 -16.31 -32.90
N ILE A 18 30.53 -16.23 -31.64
CA ILE A 18 29.81 -16.81 -30.51
C ILE A 18 28.54 -15.98 -30.38
N ALA A 19 27.47 -16.44 -31.02
CA ALA A 19 26.12 -16.01 -30.73
C ALA A 19 25.91 -16.19 -29.22
N LYS A 20 25.86 -15.08 -28.50
CA LYS A 20 25.37 -15.07 -27.11
C LYS A 20 23.94 -15.58 -27.17
N ASN A 21 23.76 -16.87 -26.89
CA ASN A 21 22.49 -17.43 -26.47
C ASN A 21 22.10 -16.76 -25.15
N VAL A 22 21.50 -15.58 -25.26
CA VAL A 22 20.72 -15.00 -24.17
C VAL A 22 19.43 -15.82 -24.14
N ASN A 23 19.49 -16.98 -23.51
CA ASN A 23 18.30 -17.61 -22.96
C ASN A 23 17.77 -16.65 -21.90
N LYS A 24 16.94 -15.71 -22.33
CA LYS A 24 16.10 -14.91 -21.44
C LYS A 24 15.07 -15.88 -20.91
N GLU A 25 15.41 -16.59 -19.83
CA GLU A 25 14.43 -17.36 -19.05
C GLU A 25 13.23 -16.45 -18.84
N ARG A 26 12.09 -16.80 -19.46
CA ARG A 26 10.85 -16.08 -19.20
C ARG A 26 10.57 -16.29 -17.72
N ALA A 27 10.60 -15.21 -16.95
CA ALA A 27 10.16 -15.22 -15.57
C ALA A 27 8.82 -15.96 -15.47
N ALA A 28 8.75 -16.98 -14.64
CA ALA A 28 7.58 -17.81 -14.50
C ALA A 28 6.39 -16.93 -14.06
N LEU A 29 5.27 -17.04 -14.78
CA LEU A 29 4.02 -16.40 -14.41
C LEU A 29 3.34 -17.25 -13.34
N LEU A 30 2.99 -16.62 -12.23
CA LEU A 30 2.33 -17.27 -11.10
C LEU A 30 0.97 -16.61 -10.86
N SER A 31 -0.07 -17.41 -10.65
CA SER A 31 -1.44 -16.92 -10.44
C SER A 31 -1.94 -17.33 -9.06
N TYR A 32 -2.45 -16.35 -8.33
CA TYR A 32 -2.91 -16.53 -6.96
C TYR A 32 -4.31 -15.96 -6.76
N GLN A 33 -5.13 -16.66 -5.98
CA GLN A 33 -6.44 -16.18 -5.57
C GLN A 33 -6.34 -15.56 -4.18
N GLY A 34 -6.96 -14.40 -3.99
CA GLY A 34 -6.71 -13.59 -2.81
C GLY A 34 -7.37 -12.21 -2.85
N VAL A 35 -6.90 -11.33 -1.98
CA VAL A 35 -7.42 -9.97 -1.81
C VAL A 35 -6.34 -8.99 -2.21
N LEU A 36 -6.65 -8.15 -3.20
CA LEU A 36 -5.84 -7.00 -3.57
C LEU A 36 -6.24 -5.83 -2.67
N GLN A 37 -5.28 -5.27 -1.95
CA GLN A 37 -5.47 -4.08 -1.14
C GLN A 37 -4.68 -2.93 -1.75
N ALA A 38 -5.35 -1.82 -1.97
CA ALA A 38 -4.70 -0.54 -2.21
C ALA A 38 -4.80 0.31 -0.95
N TYR A 39 -3.72 1.02 -0.61
CA TYR A 39 -3.69 1.84 0.59
C TYR A 39 -2.81 3.07 0.38
N TRP A 40 -3.12 4.13 1.12
CA TRP A 40 -2.31 5.34 1.16
C TRP A 40 -1.34 5.27 2.34
N LEU A 41 -0.05 5.14 2.04
CA LEU A 41 1.03 5.21 3.01
C LEU A 41 1.31 6.69 3.33
N PRO A 42 1.16 7.14 4.59
CA PRO A 42 1.57 8.47 4.99
C PRO A 42 3.09 8.61 4.83
N VAL A 43 3.54 9.63 4.10
CA VAL A 43 4.96 9.94 3.94
C VAL A 43 5.16 11.38 4.36
N TRP A 44 5.83 11.58 5.48
CA TRP A 44 6.07 12.92 6.02
C TRP A 44 7.31 13.54 5.40
N SER A 45 7.28 14.84 5.18
CA SER A 45 8.47 15.63 4.89
C SER A 45 9.47 15.53 6.05
N ASP A 46 10.75 15.76 5.77
CA ASP A 46 11.83 15.69 6.77
C ASP A 46 11.59 16.61 7.98
N ASP A 47 10.86 17.71 7.79
CA ASP A 47 10.47 18.64 8.87
C ASP A 47 9.23 18.20 9.67
N GLY A 48 8.62 17.06 9.31
CA GLY A 48 7.45 16.46 9.93
C GLY A 48 6.14 17.23 9.75
N LYS A 49 6.11 18.29 8.93
CA LYS A 49 4.96 19.20 8.83
C LYS A 49 3.99 18.87 7.71
N LYS A 50 4.47 18.27 6.62
CA LYS A 50 3.66 17.97 5.43
C LYS A 50 3.58 16.46 5.25
N ASN A 51 2.37 15.93 5.19
CA ASN A 51 2.15 14.56 4.74
C ASN A 51 1.91 14.58 3.23
N ASN A 52 2.67 13.78 2.49
CA ASN A 52 2.49 13.54 1.07
C ASN A 52 2.24 12.04 0.83
N PRO A 53 1.00 11.56 1.05
CA PRO A 53 0.71 10.14 1.00
C PRO A 53 1.06 9.51 -0.36
N GLU A 54 1.69 8.33 -0.31
CA GLU A 54 1.96 7.50 -1.48
C GLU A 54 0.95 6.36 -1.57
N ILE A 55 0.35 6.16 -2.74
CA ILE A 55 -0.54 5.02 -2.95
C ILE A 55 0.29 3.76 -3.26
N ASN A 56 0.04 2.71 -2.51
CA ASN A 56 0.68 1.41 -2.65
C ASN A 56 -0.36 0.31 -2.80
N ILE A 57 0.07 -0.83 -3.34
CA ILE A 57 -0.76 -2.02 -3.50
C ILE A 57 -0.01 -3.22 -2.92
N ARG A 58 -0.74 -4.08 -2.21
CA ARG A 58 -0.29 -5.41 -1.82
C ARG A 58 -1.39 -6.44 -2.05
N PHE A 59 -1.01 -7.69 -2.09
CA PHE A 59 -1.91 -8.82 -2.33
C PHE A 59 -1.81 -9.85 -1.24
N PHE A 60 -2.94 -10.17 -0.62
CA PHE A 60 -3.06 -11.20 0.39
C PHE A 60 -3.50 -12.52 -0.26
N ILE A 61 -2.67 -13.55 -0.16
CA ILE A 61 -2.96 -14.89 -0.67
C ILE A 61 -3.42 -15.78 0.47
N TYR A 62 -4.56 -16.45 0.30
CA TYR A 62 -4.96 -17.49 1.25
C TYR A 62 -4.35 -18.84 0.87
N GLU A 63 -3.36 -19.30 1.63
CA GLU A 63 -2.79 -20.63 1.45
C GLU A 63 -3.62 -21.67 2.18
N LYS A 64 -4.60 -22.28 1.49
CA LYS A 64 -5.51 -23.30 2.06
C LYS A 64 -4.79 -24.38 2.87
N ASN A 65 -3.67 -24.88 2.35
CA ASN A 65 -2.92 -26.00 2.97
C ASN A 65 -2.25 -25.62 4.28
N LYS A 66 -1.90 -24.35 4.44
CA LYS A 66 -1.25 -23.83 5.66
C LYS A 66 -2.19 -23.02 6.53
N LYS A 67 -3.45 -22.83 6.07
CA LYS A 67 -4.48 -22.00 6.72
C LYS A 67 -3.94 -20.63 7.14
N GLN A 68 -3.09 -20.04 6.31
CA GLN A 68 -2.44 -18.76 6.59
C GLN A 68 -2.55 -17.85 5.38
N TRP A 69 -2.51 -16.55 5.65
CA TRP A 69 -2.34 -15.55 4.62
C TRP A 69 -0.86 -15.28 4.38
N LYS A 70 -0.53 -14.93 3.14
CA LYS A 70 0.76 -14.38 2.74
C LYS A 70 0.55 -13.03 2.09
N VAL A 71 1.50 -12.12 2.30
CA VAL A 71 1.49 -10.80 1.66
C VAL A 71 2.49 -10.78 0.52
N ILE A 72 2.05 -10.30 -0.65
CA ILE A 72 2.92 -9.90 -1.76
C ILE A 72 2.80 -8.40 -1.94
N ASN A 73 3.86 -7.66 -1.67
CA ASN A 73 3.99 -6.27 -2.03
C ASN A 73 4.16 -6.17 -3.56
N ILE A 74 3.34 -5.34 -4.20
CA ILE A 74 3.38 -5.18 -5.65
C ILE A 74 4.35 -4.06 -5.96
N ASP A 75 5.39 -4.37 -6.74
CA ASP A 75 6.34 -3.36 -7.21
C ASP A 75 5.60 -2.39 -8.14
N ASN A 76 5.38 -1.18 -7.63
CA ASN A 76 4.69 -0.10 -8.34
C ASN A 76 5.65 0.69 -9.26
N GLY A 77 6.80 0.12 -9.62
CA GLY A 77 7.80 0.82 -10.42
C GLY A 77 8.60 1.84 -9.62
N LYS A 78 8.80 1.63 -8.31
CA LYS A 78 9.73 2.46 -7.51
C LYS A 78 11.16 2.40 -8.08
N HIS A 79 11.46 1.39 -8.90
CA HIS A 79 12.52 1.44 -9.90
C HIS A 79 12.03 2.19 -11.15
N LYS A 80 12.48 3.44 -11.29
CA LYS A 80 12.20 4.53 -12.27
C LYS A 80 11.93 4.18 -13.77
N SER A 81 11.88 2.92 -14.17
CA SER A 81 11.74 2.45 -15.55
C SER A 81 10.35 1.94 -15.95
N ALA A 82 9.35 1.91 -15.05
CA ALA A 82 7.99 1.48 -15.41
C ALA A 82 6.94 2.49 -14.92
N GLY A 83 6.25 3.14 -15.86
CA GLY A 83 5.13 4.06 -15.60
C GLY A 83 3.88 3.33 -15.10
N PHE A 84 3.99 2.58 -14.01
CA PHE A 84 2.86 1.90 -13.39
C PHE A 84 2.00 2.91 -12.64
N ASP A 85 0.95 3.39 -13.29
CA ASP A 85 -0.05 4.25 -12.67
C ASP A 85 -1.02 3.41 -11.80
N VAL A 86 -0.70 3.36 -10.52
CA VAL A 86 -1.48 2.69 -9.47
C VAL A 86 -2.94 3.16 -9.45
N VAL A 87 -3.21 4.46 -9.67
CA VAL A 87 -4.57 5.01 -9.64
C VAL A 87 -5.37 4.48 -10.83
N SER A 88 -4.80 4.49 -12.03
CA SER A 88 -5.45 3.92 -13.22
C SER A 88 -5.67 2.42 -13.09
N TYR A 89 -4.72 1.70 -12.47
CA TYR A 89 -4.84 0.28 -12.18
C TYR A 89 -6.03 0.00 -11.25
N ILE A 90 -6.15 0.74 -10.15
CA ILE A 90 -7.25 0.60 -9.19
C ILE A 90 -8.59 0.91 -9.86
N LYS A 91 -8.72 2.05 -10.56
CA LYS A 91 -9.95 2.44 -11.26
C LYS A 91 -10.43 1.39 -12.27
N ARG A 92 -9.49 0.67 -12.91
CA ARG A 92 -9.81 -0.38 -13.87
C ARG A 92 -10.35 -1.65 -13.20
N PHE A 93 -9.86 -2.00 -12.01
CA PHE A 93 -10.03 -3.34 -11.45
C PHE A 93 -10.86 -3.40 -10.18
N PHE A 94 -11.00 -2.31 -9.43
CA PHE A 94 -11.84 -2.27 -8.24
C PHE A 94 -13.29 -2.05 -8.65
N LEU A 95 -14.16 -3.00 -8.32
CA LEU A 95 -15.58 -2.94 -8.66
C LEU A 95 -16.32 -1.83 -7.89
N LYS A 96 -15.78 -1.43 -6.74
CA LYS A 96 -16.26 -0.31 -5.94
C LYS A 96 -15.07 0.52 -5.49
N LEU A 97 -15.13 1.82 -5.74
CA LEU A 97 -14.12 2.79 -5.34
C LEU A 97 -14.82 3.95 -4.61
N PRO A 98 -14.70 4.04 -3.28
CA PRO A 98 -15.24 5.17 -2.53
C PRO A 98 -14.58 6.49 -2.95
N ASP A 99 -15.37 7.54 -3.17
CA ASP A 99 -14.86 8.86 -3.58
C ASP A 99 -13.85 9.43 -2.58
N ASP A 100 -14.11 9.22 -1.29
CA ASP A 100 -13.27 9.69 -0.19
C ASP A 100 -11.84 9.12 -0.24
N PHE A 101 -11.65 7.90 -0.78
CA PHE A 101 -10.35 7.26 -0.85
C PHE A 101 -9.36 8.04 -1.71
N LEU A 102 -9.79 8.51 -2.90
CA LEU A 102 -8.95 9.33 -3.77
C LEU A 102 -8.97 10.80 -3.39
N LYS A 103 -10.08 11.29 -2.83
CA LYS A 103 -10.23 12.69 -2.41
C LYS A 103 -9.32 13.04 -1.24
N TYR A 104 -9.33 12.24 -0.18
CA TYR A 104 -8.55 12.52 1.04
C TYR A 104 -7.18 11.83 1.06
N ARG A 105 -6.92 10.91 0.13
CA ARG A 105 -5.67 10.15 0.03
C ARG A 105 -5.29 9.47 1.35
N GLU A 106 -6.26 8.76 1.93
CA GLU A 106 -6.12 8.10 3.23
C GLU A 106 -6.79 6.73 3.24
N GLY A 107 -6.38 5.90 4.20
CA GLY A 107 -6.97 4.59 4.42
C GLY A 107 -6.63 3.58 3.33
N HIS A 108 -7.57 2.67 3.10
CA HIS A 108 -7.38 1.49 2.27
C HIS A 108 -8.70 1.04 1.62
N ILE A 109 -8.58 0.23 0.58
CA ILE A 109 -9.69 -0.43 -0.12
C ILE A 109 -9.27 -1.82 -0.57
N GLU A 110 -10.23 -2.73 -0.66
CA GLU A 110 -10.00 -4.13 -1.01
C GLU A 110 -10.84 -4.60 -2.20
N GLN A 111 -10.24 -5.46 -3.00
CA GLN A 111 -10.91 -6.18 -4.07
C GLN A 111 -10.47 -7.64 -4.09
N TYR A 112 -11.43 -8.55 -3.93
CA TYR A 112 -11.19 -9.98 -4.10
C TYR A 112 -10.97 -10.32 -5.57
N GLY A 113 -10.05 -11.24 -5.87
CA GLY A 113 -9.80 -11.64 -7.25
C GLY A 113 -8.67 -12.65 -7.42
N VAL A 114 -8.16 -12.72 -8.65
CA VAL A 114 -7.00 -13.53 -9.02
C VAL A 114 -5.92 -12.59 -9.55
N LEU A 115 -4.76 -12.59 -8.92
CA LEU A 115 -3.60 -11.83 -9.33
C LEU A 115 -2.62 -12.75 -10.06
N THR A 116 -2.18 -12.34 -11.25
CA THR A 116 -1.05 -12.94 -11.95
C THR A 116 0.17 -12.04 -11.78
N VAL A 117 1.26 -12.62 -11.30
CA VAL A 117 2.54 -11.94 -11.05
C VAL A 117 3.70 -12.61 -11.77
N LYS A 118 4.81 -11.90 -11.85
CA LYS A 118 6.13 -12.40 -12.25
C LYS A 118 7.19 -11.86 -11.29
N ASP A 119 8.40 -12.39 -11.40
CA ASP A 119 9.57 -11.91 -10.65
C ASP A 119 9.36 -11.94 -9.12
N LEU A 120 8.71 -13.00 -8.62
CA LEU A 120 8.44 -13.19 -7.19
C LEU A 120 9.75 -13.35 -6.41
N ARG A 121 10.02 -12.41 -5.50
CA ARG A 121 11.15 -12.42 -4.57
C ARG A 121 10.66 -12.62 -3.16
N THR A 122 11.49 -13.20 -2.31
CA THR A 122 11.18 -13.41 -0.89
C THR A 122 12.32 -12.84 -0.06
N TYR A 123 11.98 -12.07 0.98
CA TYR A 123 12.92 -11.53 1.94
C TYR A 123 12.37 -11.69 3.37
N VAL A 124 13.23 -11.49 4.36
CA VAL A 124 12.85 -11.55 5.78
C VAL A 124 13.12 -10.19 6.40
N GLU A 125 12.13 -9.66 7.09
CA GLU A 125 12.21 -8.42 7.85
C GLU A 125 11.37 -8.59 9.12
N CYS A 126 11.85 -8.10 10.27
CA CYS A 126 11.16 -8.26 11.57
C CYS A 126 10.69 -9.70 11.86
N ASP A 127 11.55 -10.69 11.59
CA ASP A 127 11.26 -12.13 11.70
C ASP A 127 10.03 -12.62 10.90
N HIS A 128 9.56 -11.81 9.95
CA HIS A 128 8.45 -12.11 9.06
C HIS A 128 8.94 -12.28 7.61
N LYS A 129 8.33 -13.22 6.88
CA LYS A 129 8.66 -13.47 5.47
C LYS A 129 7.78 -12.61 4.58
N TYR A 130 8.41 -11.67 3.89
CA TYR A 130 7.77 -10.81 2.91
C TYR A 130 8.05 -11.28 1.48
N HIS A 131 7.18 -10.87 0.58
CA HIS A 131 7.30 -11.19 -0.84
C HIS A 131 7.10 -9.94 -1.68
N ASP A 132 7.91 -9.77 -2.71
CA ASP A 132 7.73 -8.73 -3.73
C ASP A 132 7.46 -9.37 -5.08
N ALA A 133 6.61 -8.77 -5.89
CA ALA A 133 6.42 -9.21 -7.27
C ALA A 133 5.95 -8.08 -8.18
N GLN A 134 6.15 -8.25 -9.49
CA GLN A 134 5.54 -7.38 -10.49
C GLN A 134 4.16 -7.90 -10.87
N SER A 135 3.15 -7.04 -10.79
CA SER A 135 1.81 -7.36 -11.28
C SER A 135 1.79 -7.44 -12.81
N VAL A 136 1.18 -8.50 -13.35
CA VAL A 136 0.97 -8.70 -14.78
C VAL A 136 -0.49 -8.46 -15.14
N ASN A 137 -1.41 -9.04 -14.37
CA ASN A 137 -2.84 -8.86 -14.55
C ASN A 137 -3.59 -9.14 -13.24
N PHE A 138 -4.77 -8.55 -13.09
CA PHE A 138 -5.69 -8.88 -12.01
C PHE A 138 -7.11 -9.04 -12.54
N THR A 139 -7.76 -10.13 -12.14
CA THR A 139 -9.16 -10.41 -12.50
C THR A 139 -10.02 -10.28 -11.25
N PRO A 140 -10.81 -9.20 -11.10
CA PRO A 140 -11.69 -9.03 -9.95
C PRO A 140 -12.79 -10.08 -9.95
N LYS A 141 -13.19 -10.50 -8.76
CA LYS A 141 -14.33 -11.38 -8.54
C LYS A 141 -15.34 -10.71 -7.61
N TRP A 142 -16.62 -11.00 -7.83
CA TRP A 142 -17.69 -10.56 -6.96
C TRP A 142 -17.57 -11.19 -5.56
N HIS A 143 -18.07 -10.44 -4.59
CA HIS A 143 -17.74 -10.51 -3.16
C HIS A 143 -17.62 -11.91 -2.56
N LYS A 144 -16.53 -12.08 -1.81
CA LYS A 144 -16.50 -12.85 -0.56
C LYS A 144 -16.41 -11.81 0.57
N VAL A 145 -17.05 -12.04 1.72
CA VAL A 145 -16.84 -11.19 2.90
C VAL A 145 -15.34 -11.18 3.22
N ILE A 146 -14.75 -9.98 3.25
CA ILE A 146 -13.31 -9.79 3.52
C ILE A 146 -13.18 -9.37 4.98
N ASN A 147 -12.50 -10.18 5.78
CA ASN A 147 -12.15 -9.81 7.15
C ASN A 147 -10.81 -9.08 7.14
N ILE A 148 -10.84 -7.74 7.15
CA ILE A 148 -9.65 -6.90 7.06
C ILE A 148 -8.69 -7.17 8.22
N ASP A 149 -9.20 -7.34 9.43
CA ASP A 149 -8.34 -7.56 10.60
C ASP A 149 -7.59 -8.88 10.52
N GLU A 150 -8.22 -9.91 9.94
CA GLU A 150 -7.53 -11.17 9.65
C GLU A 150 -6.39 -10.97 8.66
N LEU A 151 -6.62 -10.22 7.56
CA LEU A 151 -5.59 -9.90 6.58
C LEU A 151 -4.43 -9.13 7.22
N GLU A 152 -4.74 -8.05 7.92
CA GLU A 152 -3.76 -7.15 8.55
C GLU A 152 -2.96 -7.85 9.64
N SER A 153 -3.58 -8.77 10.39
CA SER A 153 -2.87 -9.56 11.41
C SER A 153 -1.74 -10.41 10.83
N THR A 154 -1.79 -10.73 9.53
CA THR A 154 -0.77 -11.53 8.85
C THR A 154 0.36 -10.72 8.24
N ALA A 155 0.27 -9.38 8.23
CA ALA A 155 1.27 -8.51 7.61
C ALA A 155 2.52 -8.24 8.48
N GLY A 156 2.63 -8.89 9.65
CA GLY A 156 3.77 -8.71 10.55
C GLY A 156 3.92 -7.25 11.00
N CYS A 157 5.12 -6.68 10.84
CA CYS A 157 5.37 -5.27 11.17
C CYS A 157 4.77 -4.28 10.15
N GLU A 158 4.36 -4.74 8.96
CA GLU A 158 3.65 -3.93 7.96
C GLU A 158 2.12 -3.89 8.22
N ARG A 159 1.69 -4.20 9.43
CA ARG A 159 0.28 -4.18 9.83
C ARG A 159 -0.23 -2.74 9.92
N TYR A 160 -1.35 -2.45 9.26
CA TYR A 160 -2.00 -1.14 9.21
C TYR A 160 -1.12 0.05 8.75
N PRO A 161 -0.43 -0.05 7.59
CA PRO A 161 0.57 0.94 7.16
C PRO A 161 -0.05 2.30 6.79
N TYR A 162 -1.37 2.36 6.63
CA TYR A 162 -2.14 3.57 6.27
C TYR A 162 -2.64 4.37 7.47
N ILE A 163 -2.41 3.90 8.70
CA ILE A 163 -2.93 4.55 9.90
C ILE A 163 -2.04 5.72 10.28
N MET A 164 -2.67 6.87 10.49
CA MET A 164 -2.03 8.05 11.04
C MET A 164 -2.33 8.14 12.53
N THR A 165 -1.29 8.30 13.34
CA THR A 165 -1.41 8.56 14.76
C THR A 165 -1.01 9.98 15.09
N TYR A 166 -1.60 10.51 16.15
CA TYR A 166 -1.43 11.89 16.59
C TYR A 166 -1.27 11.94 18.11
N THR A 167 -0.69 13.02 18.60
CA THR A 167 -0.76 13.41 20.01
C THR A 167 -1.41 14.77 20.14
N VAL A 168 -1.94 15.07 21.33
CA VAL A 168 -2.41 16.41 21.65
C VAL A 168 -1.23 17.39 21.58
N ARG A 169 -1.44 18.54 20.94
CA ARG A 169 -0.41 19.57 20.81
C ARG A 169 0.09 19.98 22.21
N PRO A 170 1.41 20.04 22.44
CA PRO A 170 1.95 20.49 23.72
C PRO A 170 1.41 21.88 24.11
N GLY A 171 1.06 22.05 25.39
CA GLY A 171 0.46 23.27 25.91
C GLY A 171 -1.04 23.44 25.63
N ASN A 172 -1.66 22.54 24.86
CA ASN A 172 -3.11 22.54 24.66
C ASN A 172 -3.83 21.89 25.86
N SER A 173 -4.91 22.52 26.32
CA SER A 173 -5.77 22.01 27.38
C SER A 173 -6.87 21.06 26.88
N LEU A 174 -6.76 20.52 25.67
CA LEU A 174 -7.73 19.57 25.14
C LEU A 174 -7.84 18.34 26.06
N ARG A 175 -9.06 18.02 26.46
CA ARG A 175 -9.38 16.89 27.36
C ARG A 175 -10.44 15.95 26.81
N HIS A 176 -11.19 16.34 25.80
CA HIS A 176 -12.33 15.57 25.31
C HIS A 176 -12.35 15.55 23.78
N PHE A 177 -12.83 14.45 23.22
CA PHE A 177 -13.38 14.49 21.88
C PHE A 177 -14.67 15.32 21.87
N LYS A 178 -15.08 15.82 20.70
CA LYS A 178 -16.37 16.46 20.47
C LYS A 178 -17.39 15.44 19.97
N LEU A 179 -18.67 15.67 20.27
CA LEU A 179 -19.78 14.87 19.74
C LEU A 179 -20.11 15.17 18.27
N ALA A 180 -19.69 16.33 17.76
CA ALA A 180 -19.84 16.73 16.37
C ALA A 180 -18.60 17.53 15.90
N PRO A 181 -18.32 17.63 14.58
CA PRO A 181 -17.17 18.34 14.01
C PRO A 181 -17.38 19.87 14.04
N SER A 182 -17.53 20.44 15.23
CA SER A 182 -17.79 21.86 15.45
C SER A 182 -17.18 22.32 16.78
N GLU A 183 -16.67 23.55 16.82
CA GLU A 183 -16.10 24.14 18.05
C GLU A 183 -17.18 24.31 19.14
N GLN A 184 -18.41 24.59 18.72
CA GLN A 184 -19.57 24.77 19.58
C GLN A 184 -20.22 23.44 20.01
N ALA A 185 -19.74 22.31 19.49
CA ALA A 185 -20.26 21.01 19.88
C ALA A 185 -19.95 20.71 21.35
N GLU A 186 -20.87 19.99 21.99
CA GLU A 186 -20.68 19.45 23.32
C GLU A 186 -19.45 18.52 23.37
N ASN A 187 -18.83 18.48 24.54
CA ASN A 187 -17.76 17.54 24.83
C ASN A 187 -18.35 16.13 24.92
N GLY A 188 -17.71 15.19 24.24
CA GLY A 188 -17.97 13.77 24.34
C GLY A 188 -17.01 13.11 25.32
N GLU A 189 -16.47 11.95 24.92
CA GLU A 189 -15.60 11.15 25.78
C GLU A 189 -14.25 11.84 26.09
N VAL A 190 -13.71 11.55 27.28
CA VAL A 190 -12.43 12.07 27.75
C VAL A 190 -11.29 11.39 26.98
N ILE A 191 -10.36 12.19 26.46
CA ILE A 191 -9.13 11.68 25.84
C ILE A 191 -8.18 11.27 26.97
N PRO A 192 -7.75 9.99 27.04
CA PRO A 192 -6.81 9.56 28.07
C PRO A 192 -5.49 10.33 27.97
N VAL A 193 -4.95 10.72 29.12
CA VAL A 193 -3.73 11.54 29.21
C VAL A 193 -2.54 10.75 28.67
N ASN A 194 -1.71 11.40 27.86
CA ASN A 194 -0.51 10.82 27.23
C ASN A 194 -0.77 9.59 26.34
N THR A 195 -2.03 9.36 25.93
CA THR A 195 -2.37 8.29 24.99
C THR A 195 -2.41 8.85 23.57
N PRO A 196 -1.70 8.23 22.61
CA PRO A 196 -1.82 8.58 21.20
C PRO A 196 -3.27 8.48 20.70
N ILE A 197 -3.56 9.17 19.61
CA ILE A 197 -4.87 9.24 18.97
C ILE A 197 -4.74 8.63 17.57
N SER A 198 -5.47 7.57 17.30
CA SER A 198 -5.55 6.95 15.98
C SER A 198 -6.64 7.61 15.15
N LYS A 199 -6.27 8.12 13.97
CA LYS A 199 -7.24 8.69 13.04
C LYS A 199 -8.03 7.57 12.35
N ILE A 200 -9.36 7.70 12.36
CA ILE A 200 -10.27 6.78 11.67
C ILE A 200 -10.62 7.34 10.29
N LYS A 201 -11.01 8.61 10.20
CA LYS A 201 -11.31 9.27 8.92
C LYS A 201 -11.25 10.80 9.00
N THR A 202 -11.00 11.43 7.87
CA THR A 202 -11.18 12.87 7.68
C THR A 202 -12.65 13.21 7.50
N ILE A 203 -13.09 14.29 8.14
CA ILE A 203 -14.44 14.83 7.99
C ILE A 203 -14.43 16.02 7.04
N ASN A 204 -13.49 16.95 7.28
CA ASN A 204 -13.27 18.12 6.43
C ASN A 204 -11.83 18.65 6.65
N GLU A 205 -11.56 19.87 6.19
CA GLU A 205 -10.25 20.52 6.28
C GLU A 205 -9.75 20.63 7.73
N ASN A 206 -10.66 20.85 8.69
CA ASN A 206 -10.32 21.12 10.09
C ASN A 206 -10.54 19.93 11.02
N TRP A 207 -11.47 19.03 10.70
CA TRP A 207 -11.93 17.99 11.62
C TRP A 207 -11.60 16.59 11.13
N ILE A 208 -11.24 15.71 12.07
CA ILE A 208 -11.15 14.27 11.88
C ILE A 208 -12.06 13.57 12.90
N TYR A 209 -12.48 12.35 12.55
CA TYR A 209 -13.01 11.40 13.49
C TYR A 209 -11.88 10.44 13.89
N ALA A 210 -11.69 10.26 15.19
CA ALA A 210 -10.55 9.57 15.75
C ALA A 210 -10.92 8.83 17.03
N ALA A 211 -10.02 7.96 17.48
CA ALA A 211 -10.13 7.23 18.73
C ALA A 211 -8.80 7.28 19.50
N ASN A 212 -8.84 6.94 20.79
CA ASN A 212 -7.62 6.62 21.51
C ASN A 212 -6.90 5.45 20.81
N TYR A 213 -5.58 5.46 20.80
CA TYR A 213 -4.79 4.36 20.28
C TYR A 213 -4.97 3.10 21.15
N ASP A 214 -5.12 1.95 20.49
CA ASP A 214 -5.16 0.64 21.12
C ASP A 214 -4.52 -0.41 20.19
N ALA A 215 -3.34 -0.90 20.56
CA ALA A 215 -2.56 -1.87 19.77
C ALA A 215 -3.27 -3.22 19.57
N HIS A 216 -4.23 -3.56 20.43
CA HIS A 216 -4.95 -4.83 20.38
C HIS A 216 -6.26 -4.74 19.59
N SER A 217 -6.73 -3.53 19.29
CA SER A 217 -7.97 -3.33 18.56
C SER A 217 -7.74 -3.25 17.03
N PRO A 218 -8.72 -3.72 16.24
CA PRO A 218 -8.83 -3.41 14.81
C PRO A 218 -8.52 -1.95 14.47
N GLY A 219 -7.67 -1.74 13.47
CA GLY A 219 -7.29 -0.40 13.02
C GLY A 219 -6.63 0.45 14.10
N LEU A 220 -5.97 -0.18 15.09
CA LEU A 220 -5.27 0.49 16.19
C LEU A 220 -6.13 1.52 16.95
N ALA A 221 -7.46 1.35 16.91
CA ALA A 221 -8.43 2.33 17.37
C ALA A 221 -9.27 1.74 18.51
N GLY A 222 -9.17 2.37 19.67
CA GLY A 222 -9.91 1.98 20.87
C GLY A 222 -11.38 2.40 20.85
N ARG A 223 -12.04 2.18 22.00
CA ARG A 223 -13.47 2.45 22.16
C ARG A 223 -13.79 3.94 22.36
N ILE A 224 -12.86 4.69 22.93
CA ILE A 224 -13.03 6.12 23.24
C ILE A 224 -12.82 6.89 21.96
N ARG A 225 -13.88 7.51 21.44
CA ARG A 225 -13.85 8.09 20.08
C ARG A 225 -14.71 9.32 19.94
N GLY A 226 -14.38 10.13 18.96
CA GLY A 226 -15.19 11.28 18.59
C GLY A 226 -14.47 12.19 17.61
N TYR A 227 -14.97 13.43 17.51
CA TYR A 227 -14.43 14.44 16.61
C TYR A 227 -13.33 15.24 17.29
N ILE A 228 -12.27 15.55 16.57
CA ILE A 228 -11.17 16.39 17.06
C ILE A 228 -10.69 17.32 15.95
N ASN A 229 -10.36 18.55 16.33
CA ASN A 229 -9.84 19.53 15.39
C ASN A 229 -8.33 19.30 15.17
N LYS A 230 -7.90 19.28 13.91
CA LYS A 230 -6.51 19.09 13.50
C LYS A 230 -5.58 20.15 14.08
N LYS A 231 -6.06 21.36 14.38
CA LYS A 231 -5.27 22.42 15.02
C LYS A 231 -4.76 22.00 16.41
N ASP A 232 -5.51 21.15 17.11
CA ASP A 232 -5.25 20.76 18.50
C ASP A 232 -4.32 19.56 18.64
N ILE A 233 -3.94 18.95 17.51
CA ILE A 233 -3.12 17.75 17.46
C ILE A 233 -1.91 17.92 16.55
N VAL A 234 -0.91 17.09 16.78
CA VAL A 234 0.29 16.97 15.94
C VAL A 234 0.53 15.50 15.63
N PRO A 235 0.99 15.16 14.41
CA PRO A 235 1.24 13.77 14.06
C PRO A 235 2.38 13.19 14.90
N ILE A 236 2.34 11.87 15.11
CA ILE A 236 3.45 11.10 15.69
C ILE A 236 4.12 10.40 14.50
N ASN A 237 5.39 10.72 14.27
CA ASN A 237 6.19 10.25 13.14
C ASN A 237 7.34 9.39 13.66
#